data_AF-A0A8J2KLE7-F1
#
_entry.id   AF-A0A8J2KLE7-F1
#
_cell.length_a   1.000
_cell.length_b   1.000
_cell.length_c   1.000
_cell.angle_alpha   90.00
_cell.angle_beta   90.00
_cell.angle_gamma   90.00
#
_symmetry.space_group_name_H-M   'P 1'
#
loop_
_entity.id
_entity.type
_entity.pdbx_description
1 polymer ?
#
loop_
_entity_poly.entity_id
_entity_poly.type
_entity_poly.pdbx_seq_one_letter_code
_entity_poly.pdbx_strand_id
1 'polypeptide(L)' 'MRLTGLEAINDEEAYPLSVFLYPPGSTKNRHMDRGNDAIITFMFYLTDVEKGGETAFATAGVKVTPRRSSATVWYNRFT' A
#
# COMPACT_ATOMS: atom_id res chain seq x y z
N MET A 1 -11.93 -10.52 1.73
CA MET A 1 -10.49 -10.76 1.52
C MET A 1 -9.88 -11.16 2.85
N ARG A 2 -9.11 -12.24 2.92
CA ARG A 2 -8.60 -12.82 4.16
C ARG A 2 -7.07 -12.68 4.19
N LEU A 3 -6.54 -11.87 5.10
CA LEU A 3 -5.09 -11.61 5.24
C LEU A 3 -4.36 -12.79 5.89
N THR A 4 -5.07 -13.62 6.65
CA THR A 4 -4.51 -14.76 7.43
C THR A 4 -3.90 -15.90 6.60
N GLY A 5 -3.96 -15.84 5.27
CA GLY A 5 -3.27 -16.80 4.38
C GLY A 5 -1.87 -16.36 3.96
N LEU A 6 -1.45 -15.13 4.27
CA LEU A 6 -0.05 -14.70 4.18
C LEU A 6 0.59 -15.00 5.53
N GLU A 7 1.42 -16.04 5.59
CA GLU A 7 2.07 -16.58 6.80
C GLU A 7 2.98 -15.58 7.57
N ALA A 8 3.00 -14.31 7.17
CA ALA A 8 3.95 -13.32 7.65
C ALA A 8 3.45 -12.44 8.82
N ILE A 9 2.15 -12.44 9.15
CA ILE A 9 1.59 -11.51 10.17
C ILE A 9 0.48 -12.18 10.98
N ASN A 10 0.61 -12.13 12.31
CA ASN A 10 -0.49 -12.42 13.24
C ASN A 10 -1.49 -11.24 13.22
N ASP A 11 -2.77 -11.53 13.05
CA ASP A 11 -3.85 -10.52 13.01
C ASP A 11 -3.85 -9.58 14.22
N GLU A 12 -3.33 -10.03 15.37
CA GLU A 12 -3.24 -9.23 16.60
C GLU A 12 -2.28 -8.03 16.50
N GLU A 13 -1.28 -8.09 15.61
CA GLU A 13 -0.35 -6.97 15.37
C GLU A 13 -0.77 -6.09 14.19
N ALA A 14 -1.80 -6.50 13.44
CA ALA A 14 -2.27 -5.75 12.30
C ALA A 14 -3.09 -4.53 12.73
N TYR A 15 -2.74 -3.36 12.19
CA TYR A 15 -3.59 -2.19 12.32
C TYR A 15 -4.94 -2.41 11.61
N PRO A 16 -6.05 -1.82 12.10
CA PRO A 16 -7.33 -1.86 11.40
C PRO A 16 -7.22 -1.37 9.96
N LEU A 17 -8.00 -1.98 9.06
CA LEU A 17 -8.02 -1.61 7.65
C LEU A 17 -8.38 -0.13 7.48
N SER A 18 -7.45 0.62 6.90
CA SER A 18 -7.67 2.01 6.50
C SER A 18 -8.10 2.06 5.03
N VAL A 19 -9.23 2.70 4.74
CA VAL A 19 -9.75 2.86 3.38
C VAL A 19 -9.64 4.32 2.96
N PHE A 20 -9.05 4.57 1.79
CA PHE A 20 -8.83 5.92 1.25
C PHE A 20 -9.56 6.09 -0.07
N LEU A 21 -10.16 7.27 -0.26
CA LEU A 21 -10.76 7.69 -1.53
C LEU A 21 -9.94 8.86 -2.09
N TYR A 22 -9.57 8.76 -3.36
CA TYR A 22 -8.81 9.76 -4.07
C TYR A 22 -9.66 10.34 -5.21
N PRO A 23 -10.26 11.53 -5.03
CA PRO A 23 -10.93 12.23 -6.12
C PRO A 23 -9.97 12.54 -7.28
N PRO A 24 -10.48 12.80 -8.49
CA PRO A 24 -9.64 13.19 -9.63
C PRO A 24 -8.71 14.36 -9.28
N GLY A 25 -7.42 14.23 -9.59
CA GLY A 25 -6.39 15.24 -9.32
C GLY A 25 -5.83 15.23 -7.89
N SER A 26 -6.41 14.46 -6.97
CA SER A 26 -5.83 14.31 -5.63
C SER A 26 -4.58 13.43 -5.63
N THR A 27 -3.64 13.72 -4.73
CA THR A 27 -2.41 12.95 -4.56
C THR A 27 -2.07 12.83 -3.08
N LYS A 28 -1.22 11.86 -2.74
CA LYS A 28 -0.59 11.75 -1.42
C LYS A 28 0.90 12.06 -1.58
N ASN A 29 1.42 12.97 -0.76
CA ASN A 29 2.85 13.28 -0.74
C ASN A 29 3.66 12.04 -0.34
N ARG A 30 4.90 11.96 -0.85
CA ARG A 30 5.87 10.92 -0.45
C ARG A 30 6.08 10.95 1.06
N HIS A 31 5.96 9.79 1.70
CA HIS A 31 6.15 9.62 3.14
C HIS A 31 6.65 8.20 3.44
N MET A 32 7.08 7.99 4.69
CA MET A 32 7.28 6.65 5.24
C MET A 32 6.04 6.24 6.02
N ASP A 33 5.61 4.99 5.88
CA ASP A 33 4.43 4.50 6.59
C ASP A 33 4.69 4.46 8.09
N ARG A 34 3.81 5.12 8.86
CA ARG A 34 3.84 5.16 10.33
C ARG A 34 5.23 5.50 10.91
N GLY A 35 6.02 6.33 10.24
CA GLY A 35 7.36 6.68 10.73
C GLY A 35 8.31 5.49 10.89
N ASN A 36 8.13 4.41 10.14
CA ASN A 36 8.86 3.13 10.22
C ASN A 36 8.50 2.21 11.41
N ASP A 37 7.42 2.50 12.14
CA ASP A 37 6.93 1.60 13.20
C ASP A 37 6.29 0.34 12.62
N ALA A 38 5.60 0.45 11.49
CA ALA A 38 5.07 -0.70 10.76
C ALA A 38 6.19 -1.42 10.00
N ILE A 39 6.32 -2.74 10.16
CA ILE A 39 7.37 -3.55 9.50
C ILE A 39 7.09 -3.74 8.01
N ILE A 40 5.81 -3.91 7.65
CA ILE A 40 5.35 -4.27 6.31
C ILE A 40 4.00 -3.59 6.04
N THR A 41 3.80 -3.17 4.80
CA THR A 41 2.55 -2.54 4.34
C THR A 41 1.94 -3.35 3.21
N PHE A 42 0.61 -3.49 3.27
CA PHE A 42 -0.21 -4.02 2.18
C PHE A 42 -1.07 -2.89 1.63
N MET A 43 -0.96 -2.63 0.32
CA MET A 43 -1.82 -1.70 -0.39
C MET A 43 -2.71 -2.48 -1.36
N PHE A 44 -4.02 -2.48 -1.10
CA PHE A 44 -5.01 -3.10 -1.97
C PHE A 44 -5.64 -2.07 -2.89
N TYR A 45 -5.63 -2.34 -4.19
CA TYR A 45 -6.31 -1.49 -5.16
C TYR A 45 -7.73 -2.01 -5.38
N LEU A 46 -8.70 -1.25 -4.88
CA LEU A 46 -10.12 -1.64 -4.90
C LEU A 46 -10.81 -1.33 -6.23
N THR A 47 -10.19 -0.50 -7.07
CA THR A 47 -10.71 -0.08 -8.37
C THR A 47 -9.59 0.01 -9.39
N ASP A 48 -9.93 -0.09 -10.67
CA ASP A 48 -9.04 0.32 -11.76
C ASP A 48 -9.01 1.85 -11.83
N VAL A 49 -7.85 2.39 -12.17
CA VAL A 49 -7.65 3.84 -12.36
C VAL A 49 -7.26 4.06 -13.81
N GLU A 50 -8.02 4.88 -14.53
CA GLU A 50 -7.80 5.14 -15.97
C GLU A 50 -6.51 5.93 -16.24
N LYS A 51 -6.18 6.90 -15.38
CA LYS A 51 -5.00 7.75 -15.53
C LYS A 51 -4.46 8.20 -14.17
N GLY A 52 -3.15 8.07 -13.98
CA GLY A 52 -2.46 8.43 -12.74
C GLY A 52 -2.69 7.43 -11.61
N GLY A 53 -2.61 7.90 -10.36
CA GLY A 53 -2.87 7.10 -9.16
C GLY A 53 -1.79 6.07 -8.83
N GLU A 54 -0.62 6.13 -9.48
CA GLU A 54 0.46 5.19 -9.26
C GLU A 54 1.00 5.25 -7.83
N THR A 55 1.29 4.09 -7.25
CA THR A 55 2.13 4.02 -6.05
C THR A 55 3.58 4.06 -6.50
N ALA A 56 4.27 5.15 -6.16
CA ALA A 56 5.63 5.42 -6.64
C ALA A 56 6.66 5.26 -5.51
N PHE A 57 7.64 4.39 -5.74
CA PHE A 57 8.81 4.19 -4.89
C PHE A 57 9.99 4.96 -5.48
N ALA A 58 10.07 6.25 -5.18
CA ALA A 58 11.01 7.17 -5.85
C ALA A 58 12.48 6.73 -5.77
N THR A 59 12.95 6.24 -4.62
CA THR A 59 14.33 5.78 -4.44
C THR A 59 14.63 4.51 -5.24
N ALA A 60 13.65 3.61 -5.38
CA ALA A 60 13.81 2.40 -6.17
C ALA A 60 13.59 2.63 -7.68
N GLY A 61 13.07 3.80 -8.09
CA GLY A 61 12.73 4.08 -9.47
C GLY A 61 11.53 3.28 -10.01
N VAL A 62 10.75 2.66 -9.12
CA VAL A 62 9.62 1.78 -9.50
C VAL A 62 8.29 2.49 -9.26
N LYS A 63 7.32 2.24 -10.14
CA LYS A 63 5.92 2.67 -9.98
C LYS A 63 5.00 1.48 -10.22
N VAL A 64 3.93 1.39 -9.44
CA VAL A 64 2.87 0.39 -9.61
C VAL A 64 1.58 1.08 -10.01
N THR A 65 1.01 0.67 -11.14
CA THR A 65 -0.29 1.13 -11.61
C THR A 65 -1.42 0.39 -10.87
N PRO A 66 -2.41 1.09 -10.30
CA PRO A 66 -3.55 0.47 -9.64
C PRO A 66 -4.35 -0.42 -10.59
N ARG A 67 -4.58 -1.68 -10.20
CA ARG A 67 -5.48 -2.60 -10.89
C ARG A 67 -6.44 -3.21 -9.88
N ARG A 68 -7.73 -3.22 -10.19
CA ARG A 68 -8.75 -3.75 -9.28
C ARG A 68 -8.38 -5.16 -8.83
N SER A 69 -8.55 -5.42 -7.53
CA SER A 69 -8.28 -6.71 -6.89
C SER A 69 -6.80 -7.13 -6.88
N SER A 70 -5.88 -6.22 -7.19
CA SER A 70 -4.44 -6.44 -7.00
C SER A 70 -3.94 -5.79 -5.71
N ALA A 71 -2.72 -6.17 -5.31
CA ALA A 71 -2.06 -5.61 -4.15
C ALA A 71 -0.58 -5.35 -4.43
N THR A 72 -0.05 -4.29 -3.83
CA THR A 72 1.40 -4.10 -3.67
C THR A 72 1.75 -4.32 -2.21
N VAL A 73 2.85 -5.02 -1.97
CA VAL A 73 3.35 -5.31 -0.62
C VAL A 73 4.81 -4.92 -0.54
N TRP A 74 5.22 -4.27 0.55
CA TRP A 74 6.61 -3.89 0.78
C TRP A 74 6.96 -3.87 2.26
N TYR A 75 8.24 -4.10 2.56
CA TYR A 75 8.81 -3.89 3.88
C TYR A 75 9.21 -2.41 4.04
N ASN A 76 8.85 -1.79 5.16
CA ASN A 76 9.22 -0.40 5.46
C ASN A 76 10.62 -0.28 6.07
N ARG A 77 11.22 -1.41 6.48
CA ARG A 77 12.56 -1.46 7.07
C ARG A 77 13.52 -2.15 6.10
N PHE A 78 14.64 -1.49 5.86
CA PHE A 78 15.84 -2.09 5.30
C PHE A 78 16.79 -2.31 6.46
N THR A 79 16.93 -3.55 6.90
CA THR A 79 18.00 -3.97 7.81
C THR A 79 19.13 -4.57 7.00
#